data_AF-A0A836T1E8-F1
#
_entry.id   AF-A0A836T1E8-F1
#
_cell.length_a   1.000
_cell.length_b   1.000
_cell.length_c   1.000
_cell.angle_alpha   90.00
_cell.angle_beta   90.00
_cell.angle_gamma   90.00
#
_symmetry.space_group_name_H-M   'P 1'
#
loop_
_entity.id
_entity.type
_entity.pdbx_description
1 polymer ?
#
loop_
_entity_poly.entity_id
_entity_poly.type
_entity_poly.pdbx_seq_one_letter_code
_entity_poly.pdbx_strand_id
1 'polypeptide(L)'
;MNSVIVADTSVIINGYLADQIESGSVRNSDIIIPQAVFDELQSQASNHKQQGFIGLEQIQKLNKLSDEFGLKIILKGSHPSTDDIKFASSGRIDALIIDIAKQSNAVLYTSDNVQHLVAEAEDVQTVFLKPKIIHETLEFLKFFDNITMSIHLKENQYPLAKRGKPGDFVLTKIGEDLLSKDYLNMISSQILSATNISDSSTIEISKTGASVIQHNDYRIAITYPPFSESYEITIVHPTVKLSLD
;
A
#
# COMPACT_ATOMS: atom_id res chain seq x y z
N MET A 1 23.77 22.19 0.06
CA MET A 1 24.21 20.80 0.17
C MET A 1 23.00 19.93 -0.12
N ASN A 2 23.12 18.93 -0.99
CA ASN A 2 22.03 17.98 -1.19
C ASN A 2 21.86 17.15 0.09
N SER A 3 20.63 16.96 0.54
CA SER A 3 20.33 15.99 1.60
C SER A 3 20.56 14.58 1.07
N VAL A 4 21.09 13.69 1.91
CA VAL A 4 21.25 12.28 1.56
C VAL A 4 20.19 11.48 2.29
N ILE A 5 19.45 10.67 1.55
CA ILE A 5 18.38 9.82 2.08
C ILE A 5 18.81 8.37 1.90
N VAL A 6 18.67 7.55 2.94
CA VAL A 6 18.78 6.08 2.82
C VAL A 6 17.37 5.50 2.86
N ALA A 7 17.02 4.71 1.85
CA ALA A 7 15.71 4.10 1.73
C ALA A 7 15.71 2.68 2.32
N ASP A 8 14.83 2.43 3.27
CA ASP A 8 14.53 1.10 3.80
C ASP A 8 13.70 0.24 2.80
N THR A 9 13.70 -1.08 2.96
CA THR A 9 12.87 -2.02 2.18
C THR A 9 11.39 -1.63 2.26
N SER A 10 10.90 -1.30 3.46
CA SER A 10 9.48 -0.98 3.70
C SER A 10 8.99 0.24 2.90
N VAL A 11 9.78 1.32 2.86
CA VAL A 11 9.40 2.56 2.16
C VAL A 11 9.45 2.41 0.64
N ILE A 12 10.34 1.53 0.14
CA ILE A 12 10.42 1.21 -1.29
C ILE A 12 9.20 0.41 -1.71
N ILE A 13 8.88 -0.69 -1.01
CA ILE A 13 7.73 -1.55 -1.35
C ILE A 13 6.41 -0.77 -1.30
N ASN A 14 6.24 0.08 -0.28
CA ASN A 14 5.02 0.87 -0.11
C ASN A 14 4.88 2.03 -1.13
N GLY A 15 5.92 2.34 -1.89
CA GLY A 15 5.91 3.44 -2.86
C GLY A 15 5.94 4.85 -2.24
N TYR A 16 5.95 4.98 -0.92
CA TYR A 16 5.88 6.29 -0.25
C TYR A 16 7.07 7.19 -0.58
N LEU A 17 8.25 6.62 -0.84
CA LEU A 17 9.39 7.41 -1.29
C LEU A 17 9.12 8.05 -2.67
N ALA A 18 8.52 7.29 -3.59
CA ALA A 18 8.13 7.81 -4.90
C ALA A 18 7.08 8.92 -4.76
N ASP A 19 6.08 8.75 -3.89
CA ASP A 19 5.04 9.76 -3.64
C ASP A 19 5.62 11.07 -3.07
N GLN A 20 6.64 11.00 -2.21
CA GLN A 20 7.31 12.18 -1.66
C GLN A 20 8.14 12.92 -2.72
N ILE A 21 8.72 12.19 -3.68
CA ILE A 21 9.42 12.76 -4.83
C ILE A 21 8.42 13.46 -5.76
N GLU A 22 7.36 12.77 -6.16
CA GLU A 22 6.33 13.29 -7.09
C GLU A 22 5.61 14.52 -6.51
N SER A 23 5.30 14.51 -5.21
CA SER A 23 4.71 15.67 -4.54
C SER A 23 5.69 16.83 -4.29
N GLY A 24 6.98 16.61 -4.52
CA GLY A 24 8.02 17.62 -4.33
C GLY A 24 8.39 17.90 -2.88
N SER A 25 7.98 17.05 -1.93
CA SER A 25 8.46 17.10 -0.54
C SER A 25 9.94 16.71 -0.45
N VAL A 26 10.36 15.75 -1.28
CA VAL A 26 11.77 15.38 -1.45
C VAL A 26 12.27 16.01 -2.74
N ARG A 27 13.20 16.96 -2.60
CA ARG A 27 13.86 17.64 -3.73
C ARG A 27 15.35 17.74 -3.44
N ASN A 28 16.16 17.85 -4.50
CA ASN A 28 17.61 18.08 -4.41
C ASN A 28 18.30 17.12 -3.41
N SER A 29 17.92 15.85 -3.45
CA SER A 29 18.42 14.82 -2.53
C SER A 29 19.05 13.67 -3.29
N ASP A 30 20.14 13.15 -2.75
CA ASP A 30 20.76 11.92 -3.24
C ASP A 30 20.12 10.75 -2.48
N ILE A 31 19.53 9.81 -3.22
CA ILE A 31 18.84 8.66 -2.65
C ILE A 31 19.77 7.46 -2.72
N ILE A 32 20.07 6.91 -1.55
CA ILE A 32 20.83 5.68 -1.40
C ILE A 32 19.85 4.54 -1.19
N ILE A 33 19.92 3.55 -2.07
CA ILE A 33 19.28 2.24 -1.88
C ILE A 33 20.38 1.28 -1.40
N PRO A 34 20.30 0.75 -0.17
CA PRO A 34 21.29 -0.21 0.32
C PRO A 34 21.33 -1.46 -0.57
N GLN A 35 22.52 -1.97 -0.87
CA GLN A 35 22.68 -3.16 -1.70
C GLN A 35 21.97 -4.39 -1.09
N ALA A 36 21.97 -4.49 0.24
CA ALA A 36 21.27 -5.54 0.97
C ALA A 36 19.75 -5.55 0.71
N VAL A 37 19.13 -4.37 0.58
CA VAL A 37 17.69 -4.23 0.25
C VAL A 37 17.41 -4.73 -1.16
N PHE A 38 18.27 -4.36 -2.12
CA PHE A 38 18.14 -4.81 -3.50
C PHE A 38 18.28 -6.34 -3.61
N ASP A 39 19.28 -6.90 -2.94
CA ASP A 39 19.56 -8.35 -2.95
C ASP A 39 18.43 -9.14 -2.28
N GLU A 40 17.83 -8.59 -1.22
CA GLU A 40 16.64 -9.16 -0.58
C GLU A 40 15.45 -9.23 -1.55
N LEU A 41 15.11 -8.10 -2.19
CA LEU A 41 14.01 -8.03 -3.15
C LEU A 41 14.21 -8.98 -4.33
N GLN A 42 15.45 -9.07 -4.85
CA GLN A 42 15.82 -10.01 -5.91
C GLN A 42 15.65 -11.47 -5.47
N SER A 43 16.11 -11.80 -4.25
CA SER A 43 15.97 -13.14 -3.67
C SER A 43 14.49 -13.50 -3.49
N GLN A 44 13.68 -12.58 -2.97
CA GLN A 44 12.23 -12.77 -2.82
C GLN A 44 11.54 -12.99 -4.17
N ALA A 45 11.86 -12.18 -5.19
CA ALA A 45 11.29 -12.32 -6.54
C ALA A 45 11.70 -13.65 -7.20
N SER A 46 12.97 -14.05 -7.05
CA SER A 46 13.49 -15.33 -7.56
C SER A 46 12.80 -16.54 -6.92
N ASN A 47 12.36 -16.39 -5.66
CA ASN A 47 11.54 -17.37 -4.93
C ASN A 47 10.03 -17.18 -5.15
N HIS A 48 9.63 -16.46 -6.21
CA HIS A 48 8.24 -16.22 -6.62
C HIS A 48 7.38 -15.51 -5.56
N LYS A 49 7.99 -14.75 -4.64
CA LYS A 49 7.24 -13.95 -3.66
C LYS A 49 6.83 -12.61 -4.28
N GLN A 50 5.53 -12.30 -4.20
CA GLN A 50 4.95 -11.09 -4.79
C GLN A 50 5.63 -9.79 -4.30
N GLN A 51 5.99 -9.71 -3.01
CA GLN A 51 6.66 -8.54 -2.43
C GLN A 51 7.98 -8.21 -3.13
N GLY A 52 8.76 -9.22 -3.54
CA GLY A 52 10.01 -9.02 -4.28
C GLY A 52 9.77 -8.36 -5.64
N PHE A 53 8.76 -8.82 -6.39
CA PHE A 53 8.39 -8.20 -7.66
C PHE A 53 7.92 -6.76 -7.48
N ILE A 54 7.05 -6.50 -6.51
CA ILE A 54 6.56 -5.16 -6.19
C ILE A 54 7.72 -4.22 -5.86
N GLY A 55 8.64 -4.63 -4.98
CA GLY A 55 9.79 -3.80 -4.61
C GLY A 55 10.71 -3.48 -5.79
N LEU A 56 10.98 -4.46 -6.67
CA LEU A 56 11.78 -4.23 -7.87
C LEU A 56 11.09 -3.27 -8.87
N GLU A 57 9.77 -3.38 -9.05
CA GLU A 57 8.99 -2.42 -9.85
C GLU A 57 9.04 -1.00 -9.27
N GLN A 58 8.99 -0.87 -7.94
CA GLN A 58 9.12 0.42 -7.27
C GLN A 58 10.51 1.04 -7.46
N ILE A 59 11.59 0.24 -7.39
CA ILE A 59 12.94 0.72 -7.72
C ILE A 59 13.02 1.19 -9.18
N GLN A 60 12.38 0.47 -10.10
CA GLN A 60 12.28 0.91 -11.50
C GLN A 60 11.52 2.24 -11.64
N LYS A 61 10.42 2.42 -10.88
CA LYS A 61 9.67 3.69 -10.82
C LYS A 61 10.56 4.82 -10.30
N LEU A 62 11.30 4.59 -9.21
CA LEU A 62 12.22 5.57 -8.64
C LEU A 62 13.30 6.01 -9.65
N ASN A 63 13.87 5.09 -10.43
CA ASN A 63 14.85 5.43 -11.48
C ASN A 63 14.25 6.31 -12.60
N LYS A 64 12.97 6.12 -12.95
CA LYS A 64 12.31 7.02 -13.91
C LYS A 64 12.11 8.42 -13.31
N LEU A 65 11.68 8.48 -12.05
CA LEU A 65 11.51 9.74 -11.33
C LEU A 65 12.84 10.47 -11.12
N SER A 66 13.96 9.76 -10.99
CA SER A 66 15.27 10.39 -10.86
C SER A 66 15.65 11.21 -12.09
N ASP A 67 15.34 10.70 -13.28
CA ASP A 67 15.59 11.40 -14.55
C ASP A 67 14.68 12.63 -14.71
N GLU A 68 13.41 12.52 -14.30
CA GLU A 68 12.42 13.59 -14.41
C GLU A 68 12.66 14.74 -13.42
N PHE A 69 13.04 14.42 -12.18
CA PHE A 69 13.17 15.38 -11.08
C PHE A 69 14.63 15.77 -10.76
N GLY A 70 15.59 15.27 -11.54
CA GLY A 70 17.02 15.58 -11.36
C GLY A 70 17.60 15.06 -10.05
N LEU A 71 17.06 13.95 -9.54
CA LEU A 71 17.54 13.27 -8.34
C LEU A 71 18.60 12.23 -8.75
N LYS A 72 19.44 11.82 -7.80
CA LYS A 72 20.43 10.76 -8.04
C LYS A 72 20.13 9.56 -7.18
N ILE A 73 19.92 8.40 -7.81
CA ILE A 73 19.78 7.13 -7.11
C ILE A 73 21.12 6.39 -7.13
N ILE A 74 21.57 5.94 -5.96
CA ILE A 74 22.87 5.32 -5.75
C ILE A 74 22.64 4.00 -5.00
N LEU A 75 23.10 2.89 -5.58
CA LEU A 75 23.24 1.64 -4.85
C LEU A 75 24.52 1.68 -4.01
N LYS A 76 24.43 1.39 -2.71
CA LYS A 76 25.58 1.44 -1.80
C LYS A 76 25.56 0.28 -0.80
N GLY A 77 26.73 -0.25 -0.48
CA GLY A 77 26.92 -1.28 0.53
C GLY A 77 27.54 -2.55 -0.04
N SER A 78 27.74 -3.53 0.83
CA SER A 78 28.22 -4.86 0.45
C SER A 78 27.05 -5.76 0.05
N HIS A 79 27.30 -6.67 -0.89
CA HIS A 79 26.40 -7.79 -1.15
C HIS A 79 26.41 -8.74 0.07
N PRO A 80 25.29 -8.93 0.77
CA PRO A 80 25.19 -9.98 1.78
C PRO A 80 25.37 -11.35 1.10
N SER A 81 26.00 -12.30 1.78
CA SER A 81 26.09 -13.65 1.22
C SER A 81 24.71 -14.31 1.14
N THR A 82 24.55 -15.33 0.30
CA THR A 82 23.28 -16.08 0.18
C THR A 82 22.83 -16.70 1.50
N ASP A 83 23.79 -17.06 2.35
CA ASP A 83 23.52 -17.57 3.71
C ASP A 83 23.07 -16.43 4.62
N ASP A 84 23.67 -15.24 4.52
CA ASP A 84 23.20 -14.06 5.24
C ASP A 84 21.76 -13.68 4.87
N ILE A 85 21.36 -13.81 3.60
CA ILE A 85 20.00 -13.49 3.15
C ILE A 85 18.98 -14.56 3.63
N LYS A 86 19.36 -15.84 3.62
CA LYS A 86 18.47 -16.94 4.03
C LYS A 86 18.35 -17.09 5.55
N PHE A 87 19.42 -16.79 6.28
CA PHE A 87 19.52 -16.94 7.73
C PHE A 87 19.48 -15.61 8.49
N ALA A 88 19.36 -14.47 7.81
CA ALA A 88 19.03 -13.21 8.46
C ALA A 88 17.71 -13.40 9.22
N SER A 89 17.82 -13.49 10.55
CA SER A 89 16.76 -12.99 11.42
C SER A 89 16.38 -11.59 10.92
N SER A 90 15.09 -11.24 10.98
CA SER A 90 14.52 -10.03 10.37
C SER A 90 15.38 -8.77 10.58
N GLY A 91 16.08 -8.66 11.72
CA GLY A 91 16.90 -7.50 12.06
C GLY A 91 18.31 -7.38 11.43
N ARG A 92 18.85 -8.37 10.69
CA ARG A 92 20.22 -8.23 10.16
C ARG A 92 20.29 -7.25 8.99
N ILE A 93 19.32 -7.31 8.08
CA ILE A 93 19.23 -6.38 6.94
C ILE A 93 18.98 -4.98 7.48
N ASP A 94 18.04 -4.85 8.41
CA ASP A 94 17.72 -3.61 9.14
C ASP A 94 18.96 -2.94 9.75
N ALA A 95 19.83 -3.71 10.41
CA ALA A 95 21.09 -3.21 10.95
C ALA A 95 22.04 -2.69 9.85
N LEU A 96 22.14 -3.39 8.71
CA LEU A 96 22.96 -2.95 7.58
C LEU A 96 22.43 -1.64 6.97
N ILE A 97 21.11 -1.45 6.95
CA ILE A 97 20.48 -0.21 6.48
C ILE A 97 20.87 0.97 7.39
N ILE A 98 20.80 0.77 8.72
CA ILE A 98 21.21 1.77 9.72
C ILE A 98 22.71 2.08 9.59
N ASP A 99 23.55 1.06 9.42
CA ASP A 99 24.99 1.23 9.22
C ASP A 99 25.29 2.11 7.99
N ILE A 100 24.58 1.89 6.87
CA ILE A 100 24.73 2.69 5.66
C ILE A 100 24.28 4.14 5.88
N ALA A 101 23.19 4.36 6.64
CA ALA A 101 22.74 5.71 7.02
C ALA A 101 23.79 6.44 7.86
N LYS A 102 24.36 5.78 8.88
CA LYS A 102 25.46 6.32 9.69
C LYS A 102 26.69 6.67 8.86
N GLN A 103 27.17 5.73 8.06
CA GLN A 103 28.37 5.91 7.23
C GLN A 103 28.21 7.02 6.18
N SER A 104 26.98 7.29 5.77
CA SER A 104 26.67 8.30 4.75
C SER A 104 26.22 9.62 5.35
N ASN A 105 26.15 9.74 6.68
CA ASN A 105 25.56 10.88 7.39
C ASN A 105 24.19 11.28 6.78
N ALA A 106 23.37 10.26 6.54
CA ALA A 106 22.12 10.35 5.81
C ALA A 106 20.91 10.19 6.72
N VAL A 107 19.75 10.65 6.25
CA VAL A 107 18.46 10.45 6.94
C VAL A 107 17.86 9.13 6.47
N LEU A 108 17.57 8.23 7.40
CA LEU A 108 16.88 6.97 7.13
C LEU A 108 15.39 7.23 6.88
N TYR A 109 14.86 6.79 5.74
CA TYR A 109 13.43 6.82 5.46
C TYR A 109 12.90 5.40 5.59
N THR A 110 11.94 5.20 6.49
CA THR A 110 11.36 3.87 6.77
C THR A 110 9.85 3.98 6.99
N SER A 111 9.11 2.93 6.63
CA SER A 111 7.70 2.74 6.99
C SER A 111 7.52 1.65 8.05
N ASP A 112 8.62 1.16 8.64
CA ASP A 112 8.61 0.25 9.80
C ASP A 112 8.91 1.04 11.09
N ASN A 113 7.98 0.98 12.04
CA ASN A 113 8.08 1.70 13.31
C ASN A 113 9.19 1.12 14.20
N VAL A 114 9.44 -0.19 14.15
CA VAL A 114 10.55 -0.81 14.89
C VAL A 114 11.86 -0.28 14.35
N GLN A 115 12.02 -0.27 13.03
CA GLN A 115 13.24 0.23 12.39
C GLN A 115 13.48 1.72 12.67
N HIS A 116 12.41 2.52 12.67
CA HIS A 116 12.47 3.93 13.05
C HIS A 116 12.99 4.10 14.49
N LEU A 117 12.42 3.38 15.46
CA LEU A 117 12.82 3.45 16.86
C LEU A 117 14.26 2.98 17.10
N VAL A 118 14.70 1.92 16.38
CA VAL A 118 16.08 1.44 16.48
C VAL A 118 17.05 2.49 15.93
N ALA A 119 16.73 3.12 14.79
CA ALA A 119 17.55 4.18 14.23
C ALA A 119 17.66 5.41 15.16
N GLU A 120 16.55 5.84 15.78
CA GLU A 120 16.57 6.91 16.78
C GLU A 120 17.43 6.55 17.99
N ALA A 121 17.28 5.32 18.53
CA ALA A 121 18.07 4.84 19.66
C ALA A 121 19.58 4.74 19.33
N GLU A 122 19.91 4.58 18.05
CA GLU A 122 21.27 4.52 17.53
C GLU A 122 21.83 5.87 17.06
N ASP A 123 21.14 6.98 17.37
CA ASP A 123 21.49 8.37 17.02
C ASP A 123 21.59 8.61 15.50
N VAL A 124 20.72 7.95 14.74
CA VAL A 124 20.58 8.13 13.29
C VAL A 124 19.36 8.98 13.00
N GLN A 125 19.53 10.05 12.22
CA GLN A 125 18.38 10.82 11.75
C GLN A 125 17.44 9.93 10.94
N THR A 126 16.16 9.95 11.27
CA THR A 126 15.17 9.07 10.63
C THR A 126 13.85 9.78 10.43
N VAL A 127 13.16 9.43 9.35
CA VAL A 127 11.83 9.91 8.99
C VAL A 127 10.94 8.69 8.82
N PHE A 128 9.95 8.59 9.70
CA PHE A 128 8.93 7.58 9.60
C PHE A 128 7.84 8.00 8.61
N LEU A 129 7.87 7.39 7.42
CA LEU A 129 6.87 7.62 6.39
C LEU A 129 5.66 6.72 6.65
N LYS A 130 4.60 7.35 7.15
CA LYS A 130 3.28 6.76 7.19
C LYS A 130 2.61 6.90 5.83
N PRO A 131 1.66 6.00 5.48
CA PRO A 131 0.72 6.29 4.41
C PRO A 131 0.22 7.72 4.57
N LYS A 132 0.32 8.53 3.51
CA LYS A 132 -0.42 9.80 3.50
C LYS A 132 -1.86 9.42 3.80
N ILE A 133 -2.37 9.89 4.94
CA ILE A 133 -3.79 9.86 5.23
C ILE A 133 -4.38 10.79 4.19
N ILE A 134 -4.67 10.24 3.01
CA ILE A 134 -5.53 10.96 2.10
C ILE A 134 -6.86 10.92 2.83
N HIS A 135 -7.24 12.06 3.44
CA HIS A 135 -8.64 12.36 3.72
C HIS A 135 -9.40 12.54 2.39
N GLU A 136 -9.15 11.66 1.42
CA GLU A 136 -10.08 11.39 0.36
C GLU A 136 -11.21 10.67 1.05
N THR A 137 -12.38 11.29 1.03
CA THR A 137 -13.64 10.56 1.21
C THR A 137 -13.53 9.27 0.42
N LEU A 138 -13.70 8.12 1.09
CA LEU A 138 -13.65 6.81 0.47
C LEU A 138 -14.46 6.86 -0.82
N GLU A 139 -13.82 6.60 -1.97
CA GLU A 139 -14.39 6.87 -3.29
C GLU A 139 -15.74 6.17 -3.48
N PHE A 140 -15.93 5.02 -2.82
CA PHE A 140 -17.18 4.28 -2.90
C PHE A 140 -18.39 5.01 -2.30
N LEU A 141 -18.19 5.96 -1.38
CA LEU A 141 -19.27 6.69 -0.71
C LEU A 141 -20.09 7.51 -1.69
N LYS A 142 -19.50 7.97 -2.81
CA LYS A 142 -20.23 8.70 -3.86
C LYS A 142 -21.34 7.89 -4.52
N PHE A 143 -21.28 6.55 -4.41
CA PHE A 143 -22.27 5.64 -4.95
C PHE A 143 -23.41 5.32 -3.98
N PHE A 144 -23.29 5.73 -2.71
CA PHE A 144 -24.32 5.52 -1.70
C PHE A 144 -25.20 6.75 -1.56
N ASP A 145 -26.52 6.51 -1.55
CA ASP A 145 -27.54 7.45 -1.12
C ASP A 145 -28.40 6.81 -0.02
N ASN A 146 -29.46 7.51 0.39
CA ASN A 146 -30.34 7.07 1.47
C ASN A 146 -31.14 5.78 1.17
N ILE A 147 -31.20 5.32 -0.08
CA ILE A 147 -31.94 4.12 -0.50
C ILE A 147 -31.05 3.03 -1.10
N THR A 148 -29.74 3.28 -1.28
CA THR A 148 -28.78 2.29 -1.77
C THR A 148 -28.41 1.31 -0.65
N MET A 149 -28.76 0.05 -0.85
CA MET A 149 -28.47 -1.04 0.08
C MET A 149 -27.07 -1.62 -0.14
N SER A 150 -26.68 -1.79 -1.40
CA SER A 150 -25.36 -2.28 -1.75
C SER A 150 -24.91 -1.76 -3.10
N ILE A 151 -23.60 -1.69 -3.30
CA ILE A 151 -22.99 -1.43 -4.59
C ILE A 151 -22.13 -2.62 -5.01
N HIS A 152 -22.05 -2.85 -6.31
CA HIS A 152 -21.32 -3.93 -6.93
C HIS A 152 -20.44 -3.34 -8.03
N LEU A 153 -19.13 -3.41 -7.82
CA LEU A 153 -18.11 -2.86 -8.69
C LEU A 153 -17.31 -4.04 -9.24
N LYS A 154 -17.34 -4.25 -10.56
CA LYS A 154 -16.68 -5.38 -11.20
C LYS A 154 -15.90 -4.92 -12.42
N GLU A 155 -14.70 -5.46 -12.58
CA GLU A 155 -13.79 -5.14 -13.68
C GLU A 155 -14.48 -5.33 -15.04
N ASN A 156 -14.29 -4.36 -15.95
CA ASN A 156 -14.90 -4.32 -17.28
C ASN A 156 -16.45 -4.31 -17.27
N GLN A 157 -17.06 -3.88 -16.17
CA GLN A 157 -18.51 -3.67 -16.07
C GLN A 157 -18.82 -2.27 -15.56
N TYR A 158 -20.06 -1.82 -15.80
CA TYR A 158 -20.57 -0.61 -15.20
C TYR A 158 -20.83 -0.82 -13.70
N PRO A 159 -20.65 0.21 -12.85
CA PRO A 159 -21.00 0.12 -11.44
C PRO A 159 -22.52 -0.06 -11.29
N LEU A 160 -22.93 -0.98 -10.42
CA LEU A 160 -24.33 -1.29 -10.15
C LEU A 160 -24.66 -1.04 -8.68
N ALA A 161 -25.86 -0.52 -8.40
CA ALA A 161 -26.40 -0.39 -7.05
C ALA A 161 -27.69 -1.18 -6.90
N LYS A 162 -27.84 -1.85 -5.76
CA LYS A 162 -29.09 -2.41 -5.29
C LYS A 162 -29.82 -1.35 -4.47
N ARG A 163 -30.93 -0.82 -4.99
CA ARG A 163 -31.69 0.27 -4.35
C ARG A 163 -33.08 -0.22 -3.96
N GLY A 164 -33.56 0.18 -2.77
CA GLY A 164 -34.87 -0.21 -2.26
C GLY A 164 -34.82 -0.78 -0.84
N LYS A 165 -35.67 -1.77 -0.55
CA LYS A 165 -35.78 -2.44 0.75
C LYS A 165 -35.53 -3.94 0.60
N PRO A 166 -35.18 -4.67 1.69
CA PRO A 166 -35.16 -6.13 1.63
C PRO A 166 -36.51 -6.68 1.15
N GLY A 167 -36.47 -7.54 0.13
CA GLY A 167 -37.67 -8.11 -0.50
C GLY A 167 -38.23 -7.31 -1.69
N ASP A 168 -37.91 -6.02 -1.81
CA ASP A 168 -38.34 -5.16 -2.93
C ASP A 168 -37.21 -4.20 -3.32
N PHE A 169 -36.37 -4.64 -4.26
CA PHE A 169 -35.20 -3.91 -4.71
C PHE A 169 -35.05 -3.94 -6.23
N VAL A 170 -34.39 -2.93 -6.76
CA VAL A 170 -34.01 -2.84 -8.17
C VAL A 170 -32.49 -2.74 -8.26
N LEU A 171 -31.90 -3.45 -9.22
CA LEU A 171 -30.50 -3.30 -9.57
C LEU A 171 -30.39 -2.22 -10.66
N THR A 172 -29.65 -1.16 -10.40
CA THR A 172 -29.57 0.02 -11.27
C THR A 172 -28.13 0.35 -11.58
N LYS A 173 -27.85 0.74 -12.84
CA LYS A 173 -26.57 1.31 -13.26
C LYS A 173 -26.36 2.67 -12.60
N ILE A 174 -25.20 2.90 -11.99
CA ILE A 174 -24.89 4.12 -11.20
C ILE A 174 -23.66 4.88 -11.70
N GLY A 175 -23.23 4.60 -12.93
CA GLY A 175 -22.10 5.27 -13.57
C GLY A 175 -21.99 4.87 -15.03
N GLU A 176 -21.56 5.79 -15.89
CA GLU A 176 -21.58 5.60 -17.33
C GLU A 176 -20.32 4.96 -17.91
N ASP A 177 -19.26 4.83 -17.11
CA ASP A 177 -17.98 4.28 -17.53
C ASP A 177 -17.79 2.84 -17.05
N LEU A 178 -17.09 2.03 -17.85
CA LEU A 178 -16.64 0.71 -17.43
C LEU A 178 -15.53 0.84 -16.39
N LEU A 179 -15.62 0.04 -15.34
CA LEU A 179 -14.66 0.04 -14.26
C LEU A 179 -13.36 -0.66 -14.70
N SER A 180 -12.24 0.07 -14.67
CA SER A 180 -10.92 -0.49 -14.90
C SER A 180 -10.39 -1.19 -13.64
N LYS A 181 -9.48 -2.14 -13.83
CA LYS A 181 -8.77 -2.79 -12.72
C LYS A 181 -8.03 -1.79 -11.84
N ASP A 182 -7.41 -0.77 -12.44
CA ASP A 182 -6.67 0.26 -11.70
C ASP A 182 -7.59 1.10 -10.81
N TYR A 183 -8.79 1.45 -11.30
CA TYR A 183 -9.78 2.17 -10.51
C TYR A 183 -10.30 1.31 -9.33
N LEU A 184 -10.51 0.01 -9.54
CA LEU A 184 -10.86 -0.91 -8.46
C LEU A 184 -9.73 -1.07 -7.44
N ASN A 185 -8.48 -1.17 -7.91
CA ASN A 185 -7.31 -1.21 -7.04
C ASN A 185 -7.20 0.06 -6.19
N MET A 186 -7.46 1.23 -6.77
CA MET A 186 -7.51 2.50 -6.03
C MET A 186 -8.55 2.46 -4.91
N ILE A 187 -9.78 2.05 -5.20
CA ILE A 187 -10.85 1.92 -4.20
C ILE A 187 -10.45 0.93 -3.09
N SER A 188 -9.95 -0.26 -3.46
CA SER A 188 -9.49 -1.26 -2.49
C SER A 188 -8.37 -0.72 -1.59
N SER A 189 -7.44 0.03 -2.17
CA SER A 189 -6.30 0.63 -1.45
C SER A 189 -6.81 1.66 -0.44
N GLN A 190 -7.73 2.55 -0.84
CA GLN A 190 -8.36 3.50 0.08
C GLN A 190 -9.06 2.80 1.25
N ILE A 191 -9.82 1.73 0.98
CA ILE A 191 -10.52 0.95 2.00
C ILE A 191 -9.51 0.30 2.97
N LEU A 192 -8.50 -0.40 2.45
CA LEU A 192 -7.48 -1.06 3.26
C LEU A 192 -6.67 -0.05 4.08
N SER A 193 -6.31 1.10 3.50
CA SER A 193 -5.65 2.18 4.24
C SER A 193 -6.51 2.69 5.39
N ALA A 194 -7.83 2.85 5.20
CA ALA A 194 -8.75 3.24 6.26
C ALA A 194 -8.87 2.20 7.39
N THR A 195 -8.64 0.90 7.08
CA THR A 195 -8.61 -0.16 8.11
C THR A 195 -7.41 -0.07 9.03
N ASN A 196 -6.27 0.41 8.56
CA ASN A 196 -5.06 0.52 9.38
C ASN A 196 -5.06 1.75 10.31
N ILE A 197 -6.03 2.67 10.13
CA ILE A 197 -6.04 3.98 10.80
C ILE A 197 -7.20 4.10 11.79
N SER A 198 -8.37 3.52 11.48
CA SER A 198 -9.58 3.72 12.28
C SER A 198 -9.89 2.54 13.18
N ASP A 199 -10.17 2.81 14.46
CA ASP A 199 -10.66 1.83 15.43
C ASP A 199 -12.03 1.24 15.04
N SER A 200 -12.72 1.84 14.06
CA SER A 200 -14.03 1.41 13.56
C SER A 200 -13.95 0.46 12.36
N SER A 201 -12.75 -0.05 12.04
CA SER A 201 -12.52 -0.93 10.90
C SER A 201 -11.80 -2.20 11.28
N THR A 202 -12.32 -3.34 10.84
CA THR A 202 -11.74 -4.66 11.15
C THR A 202 -11.78 -5.55 9.93
N ILE A 203 -10.69 -6.27 9.66
CA ILE A 203 -10.67 -7.33 8.65
C ILE A 203 -11.31 -8.58 9.27
N GLU A 204 -12.48 -8.98 8.79
CA GLU A 204 -13.20 -10.18 9.27
C GLU A 204 -12.63 -11.45 8.66
N ILE A 205 -12.27 -11.42 7.38
CA ILE A 205 -11.78 -12.57 6.62
C ILE A 205 -10.65 -12.10 5.72
N SER A 206 -9.54 -12.85 5.72
CA SER A 206 -8.46 -12.69 4.76
C SER A 206 -8.04 -14.07 4.24
N LYS A 207 -8.18 -14.27 2.93
CA LYS A 207 -7.78 -15.47 2.18
C LYS A 207 -7.11 -15.05 0.88
N THR A 208 -6.36 -15.96 0.27
CA THR A 208 -5.76 -15.70 -1.05
C THR A 208 -6.84 -15.30 -2.06
N GLY A 209 -6.76 -14.07 -2.58
CA GLY A 209 -7.73 -13.53 -3.54
C GLY A 209 -9.05 -13.01 -2.95
N ALA A 210 -9.24 -13.03 -1.63
CA ALA A 210 -10.50 -12.55 -1.02
C ALA A 210 -10.30 -11.92 0.35
N SER A 211 -10.95 -10.79 0.58
CA SER A 211 -10.97 -10.09 1.87
C SER A 211 -12.38 -9.61 2.21
N VAL A 212 -12.77 -9.71 3.48
CA VAL A 212 -13.98 -9.09 4.01
C VAL A 212 -13.59 -8.13 5.12
N ILE A 213 -14.07 -6.90 4.99
CA ILE A 213 -13.71 -5.76 5.82
C ILE A 213 -15.01 -5.17 6.36
N GLN A 214 -15.09 -5.01 7.68
CA GLN A 214 -16.08 -4.15 8.31
C GLN A 214 -15.46 -2.76 8.44
N HIS A 215 -16.13 -1.72 7.93
CA HIS A 215 -15.69 -0.33 8.03
C HIS A 215 -16.89 0.55 8.42
N ASN A 216 -16.89 1.05 9.66
CA ASN A 216 -18.08 1.69 10.25
C ASN A 216 -19.31 0.75 10.08
N ASP A 217 -20.39 1.25 9.49
CA ASP A 217 -21.58 0.46 9.21
C ASP A 217 -21.45 -0.39 7.94
N TYR A 218 -20.44 -0.17 7.08
CA TYR A 218 -20.31 -0.89 5.81
C TYR A 218 -19.62 -2.24 5.97
N ARG A 219 -20.16 -3.25 5.29
CA ARG A 219 -19.50 -4.54 5.09
C ARG A 219 -19.03 -4.66 3.65
N ILE A 220 -17.72 -4.73 3.48
CA ILE A 220 -17.02 -4.66 2.20
C ILE A 220 -16.40 -6.01 1.91
N ALA A 221 -16.71 -6.60 0.76
CA ALA A 221 -16.05 -7.78 0.23
C ALA A 221 -15.23 -7.39 -1.00
N ILE A 222 -13.93 -7.72 -1.01
CA ILE A 222 -13.01 -7.51 -2.12
C ILE A 222 -12.55 -8.88 -2.59
N THR A 223 -12.70 -9.19 -3.87
CA THR A 223 -12.28 -10.47 -4.45
C THR A 223 -11.55 -10.27 -5.78
N TYR A 224 -10.55 -11.11 -6.02
CA TYR A 224 -9.77 -11.12 -7.25
C TYR A 224 -9.19 -12.54 -7.49
N PRO A 225 -8.67 -12.84 -8.70
CA PRO A 225 -8.06 -14.13 -8.98
C PRO A 225 -7.00 -14.52 -7.93
N PRO A 226 -6.99 -15.77 -7.43
CA PRO A 226 -7.71 -16.93 -7.96
C PRO A 226 -9.12 -17.15 -7.38
N PHE A 227 -9.62 -16.29 -6.50
CA PHE A 227 -10.91 -16.49 -5.83
C PHE A 227 -12.11 -16.18 -6.73
N SER A 228 -11.98 -15.15 -7.56
CA SER A 228 -12.98 -14.73 -8.55
C SER A 228 -12.35 -14.63 -9.94
N GLU A 229 -13.18 -14.66 -10.99
CA GLU A 229 -12.74 -14.54 -12.39
C GLU A 229 -12.10 -13.19 -12.71
N SER A 230 -12.49 -12.14 -11.98
CA SER A 230 -12.03 -10.76 -12.18
C SER A 230 -11.99 -10.00 -10.86
N TYR A 231 -11.46 -8.78 -10.87
CA TYR A 231 -11.48 -7.93 -9.69
C TYR A 231 -12.91 -7.45 -9.39
N GLU A 232 -13.36 -7.62 -8.15
CA GLU A 232 -14.71 -7.29 -7.70
C GLU A 232 -14.68 -6.67 -6.30
N ILE A 233 -15.52 -5.66 -6.09
CA ILE A 233 -15.76 -5.02 -4.79
C ILE A 233 -17.28 -4.95 -4.60
N THR A 234 -17.78 -5.61 -3.56
CA THR A 234 -19.18 -5.51 -3.13
C THR A 234 -19.24 -4.85 -1.77
N ILE A 235 -20.02 -3.78 -1.66
CA ILE A 235 -20.16 -3.03 -0.41
C ILE A 235 -21.61 -3.03 -0.02
N VAL A 236 -21.91 -3.48 1.20
CA VAL A 236 -23.25 -3.55 1.76
C VAL A 236 -23.37 -2.55 2.89
N HIS A 237 -24.40 -1.73 2.84
CA HIS A 237 -24.82 -0.88 3.94
C HIS A 237 -26.04 -1.52 4.64
N PRO A 238 -25.92 -1.96 5.90
CA PRO A 238 -27.00 -2.55 6.66
C PRO A 238 -28.06 -1.49 6.95
N THR A 239 -28.99 -1.34 6.02
CA THR A 239 -30.09 -0.38 6.06
C THR A 239 -31.22 -0.79 7.01
N VAL A 240 -31.13 -1.97 7.63
CA VAL A 240 -32.17 -2.50 8.52
C VAL A 240 -31.54 -2.94 9.83
N LYS A 241 -31.74 -2.13 10.87
CA LYS A 241 -31.81 -2.66 12.23
C LYS A 241 -33.15 -3.38 12.31
N LEU A 242 -33.14 -4.70 12.24
CA LEU A 242 -34.30 -5.48 12.66
C LEU A 242 -34.49 -5.19 14.15
N SER A 243 -35.49 -4.39 14.49
CA SER A 243 -35.96 -4.30 15.86
C SER A 243 -36.49 -5.67 16.25
N LEU A 244 -36.00 -6.19 17.38
CA LEU A 244 -36.57 -7.35 18.04
C LEU A 244 -37.88 -6.92 18.71
N ASP A 245 -38.97 -6.88 17.94
CA ASP A 245 -40.33 -6.91 18.47
C ASP A 245 -40.91 -8.32 18.30
#